data_AF-Q2J1R7-F1
#
_entry.id   AF-Q2J1R7-F1
#
_cell.length_a   1.000
_cell.length_b   1.000
_cell.length_c   1.000
_cell.angle_alpha   90.00
_cell.angle_beta   90.00
_cell.angle_gamma   90.00
#
_symmetry.space_group_name_H-M   'P 1'
#
loop_
_entity.id
_entity.type
_entity.pdbx_description
1 polymer ?
#
loop_
_entity_poly.entity_id
_entity_poly.type
_entity_poly.pdbx_seq_one_letter_code
_entity_poly.pdbx_strand_id
1 'polypeptide(L)'
;MSRLAAAIITALAAVALPTAASACYGCYTPPPCHTCYQQQVVPPQYRTVEETVMVAPGRVVAHRTPAQYRTVMVPKTVMVAPEGVEYERIPPRYATRERVEMVAPARVYYAPVRPRCGGCGW
;
A
#
# COMPACT_ATOMS: atom_id res chain seq x y z
N MET A 1 -76.42 -56.49 38.50
CA MET A 1 -76.67 -57.09 37.18
C MET A 1 -76.41 -56.03 36.12
N SER A 2 -75.22 -56.02 35.52
CA SER A 2 -75.00 -56.27 34.08
C SER A 2 -75.74 -55.29 33.16
N ARG A 3 -75.00 -54.40 32.46
CA ARG A 3 -74.70 -54.51 31.01
C ARG A 3 -73.48 -53.66 30.63
N LEU A 4 -72.60 -54.26 29.84
CA LEU A 4 -71.44 -53.68 29.17
C LEU A 4 -71.88 -52.74 28.04
N ALA A 5 -71.21 -51.61 27.88
CA ALA A 5 -71.15 -50.87 26.62
C ALA A 5 -69.76 -50.22 26.49
N ALA A 6 -68.94 -50.82 25.64
CA ALA A 6 -67.65 -50.28 25.23
C ALA A 6 -67.88 -49.06 24.32
N ALA A 7 -67.23 -47.94 24.64
CA ALA A 7 -67.10 -46.80 23.75
C ALA A 7 -65.62 -46.43 23.67
N ILE A 8 -65.00 -46.86 22.58
CA ILE A 8 -63.66 -46.47 22.15
C ILE A 8 -63.75 -45.01 21.71
N ILE A 9 -63.08 -44.10 22.40
CA ILE A 9 -62.88 -42.73 21.93
C ILE A 9 -61.38 -42.48 21.85
N THR A 10 -60.99 -42.12 20.64
CA THR A 10 -59.65 -41.94 20.09
C THR A 10 -58.78 -40.98 20.90
N ALA A 11 -57.56 -41.41 21.23
CA ALA A 11 -56.50 -40.57 21.74
C ALA A 11 -56.06 -39.58 20.64
N LEU A 12 -56.52 -38.33 20.73
CA LEU A 12 -55.89 -37.19 20.05
C LEU A 12 -54.59 -36.87 20.79
N ALA A 13 -53.50 -37.52 20.40
CA ALA A 13 -52.17 -37.04 20.73
C ALA A 13 -51.95 -35.74 19.95
N ALA A 14 -52.19 -34.60 20.61
CA ALA A 14 -51.69 -33.31 20.14
C ALA A 14 -50.17 -33.41 20.14
N VAL A 15 -49.58 -33.83 19.01
CA VAL A 15 -48.17 -33.61 18.75
C VAL A 15 -48.03 -32.10 18.71
N ALA A 16 -47.54 -31.53 19.79
CA ALA A 16 -46.98 -30.19 19.79
C ALA A 16 -45.82 -30.24 18.79
N LEU A 17 -46.13 -29.96 17.51
CA LEU A 17 -45.14 -29.48 16.57
C LEU A 17 -44.46 -28.34 17.30
N PRO A 18 -43.14 -28.40 17.57
CA PRO A 18 -42.45 -27.25 18.07
C PRO A 18 -42.64 -26.17 17.01
N THR A 19 -43.55 -25.22 17.30
CA THR A 19 -43.63 -24.01 16.50
C THR A 19 -42.24 -23.40 16.60
N ALA A 20 -41.66 -23.03 15.45
CA ALA A 20 -40.34 -22.40 15.36
C ALA A 20 -40.24 -21.07 16.14
N ALA A 21 -41.26 -20.72 16.92
CA ALA A 21 -41.28 -19.64 17.89
C ALA A 21 -40.52 -19.97 19.20
N SER A 22 -40.10 -21.21 19.45
CA SER A 22 -39.36 -21.57 20.68
C SER A 22 -37.84 -21.49 20.58
N ALA A 23 -37.28 -21.10 19.43
CA ALA A 23 -35.82 -20.98 19.25
C ALA A 23 -35.20 -19.71 19.88
N CYS A 24 -35.98 -18.85 20.55
CA CYS A 24 -35.49 -17.59 21.12
C CYS A 24 -35.67 -17.47 22.65
N TYR A 25 -35.85 -18.58 23.38
CA TYR A 25 -35.80 -18.57 24.86
C TYR A 25 -34.37 -18.84 25.33
N GLY A 26 -33.45 -17.94 25.03
CA GLY A 26 -32.04 -18.12 25.42
C GLY A 26 -31.11 -16.94 25.22
N CYS A 27 -31.61 -15.78 24.76
CA CYS A 27 -30.76 -14.61 24.55
C CYS A 27 -30.74 -13.70 25.79
N TYR A 28 -30.39 -14.26 26.96
CA TYR A 28 -29.78 -13.46 28.03
C TYR A 28 -28.28 -13.46 27.78
N THR A 29 -27.86 -12.76 26.73
CA THR A 29 -26.44 -12.48 26.50
C THR A 29 -26.18 -11.03 26.89
N PRO A 30 -25.25 -10.77 27.83
CA PRO A 30 -24.86 -9.41 28.17
C PRO A 30 -24.17 -8.74 26.97
N PRO A 31 -24.18 -7.39 26.90
CA PRO A 31 -23.60 -6.63 25.80
C PRO A 31 -22.10 -6.92 25.58
N PRO A 32 -21.57 -6.66 24.37
CA PRO A 32 -22.21 -5.95 23.27
C PRO A 32 -22.80 -6.88 22.21
N CYS A 33 -24.04 -6.58 21.80
CA CYS A 33 -24.57 -7.02 20.52
C CYS A 33 -23.53 -6.64 19.45
N HIS A 34 -22.87 -7.63 18.88
CA HIS A 34 -21.94 -7.42 17.79
C HIS A 34 -22.82 -7.00 16.63
N THR A 35 -22.76 -5.73 16.27
CA THR A 35 -23.24 -5.25 14.99
C THR A 35 -22.77 -6.24 13.92
N CYS A 36 -23.65 -6.63 12.99
CA CYS A 36 -23.27 -7.56 11.92
C CYS A 36 -22.04 -7.10 11.13
N TYR A 37 -21.69 -5.81 11.26
CA TYR A 37 -20.48 -5.20 10.75
C TYR A 37 -19.55 -4.75 11.87
N GLN A 38 -18.26 -5.04 11.73
CA GLN A 38 -17.19 -4.52 12.57
C GLN A 38 -16.35 -3.51 11.80
N GLN A 39 -15.93 -2.44 12.48
CA GLN A 39 -15.01 -1.46 11.92
C GLN A 39 -13.63 -2.11 11.74
N GLN A 40 -13.13 -2.08 10.51
CA GLN A 40 -11.78 -2.51 10.15
C GLN A 40 -10.96 -1.29 9.77
N VAL A 41 -9.79 -1.17 10.38
CA VAL A 41 -8.83 -0.08 10.14
C VAL A 41 -7.72 -0.61 9.25
N VAL A 42 -7.57 -0.03 8.07
CA VAL A 42 -6.45 -0.33 7.17
C VAL A 42 -5.39 0.75 7.35
N PRO A 43 -4.16 0.40 7.76
CA PRO A 43 -3.09 1.38 7.92
C PRO A 43 -2.67 1.96 6.55
N PRO A 44 -2.07 3.16 6.53
CA PRO A 44 -1.55 3.74 5.30
C PRO A 44 -0.39 2.89 4.76
N GLN A 45 -0.28 2.80 3.44
CA GLN A 45 0.79 2.06 2.77
C GLN A 45 1.82 3.03 2.21
N TYR A 46 3.09 2.79 2.54
CA TYR A 46 4.23 3.56 2.06
C TYR A 46 5.11 2.71 1.14
N ARG A 47 5.74 3.36 0.17
CA ARG A 47 6.73 2.75 -0.70
C ARG A 47 7.98 3.63 -0.76
N THR A 48 9.14 3.01 -0.67
CA THR A 48 10.42 3.66 -0.96
C THR A 48 10.64 3.64 -2.47
N VAL A 49 10.87 4.81 -3.04
CA VAL A 49 11.22 4.98 -4.45
C VAL A 49 12.67 5.46 -4.52
N GLU A 50 13.47 4.73 -5.28
CA GLU A 50 14.83 5.11 -5.64
C GLU A 50 14.80 5.80 -7.00
N GLU A 51 15.30 7.03 -7.05
CA GLU A 51 15.38 7.81 -8.28
C GLU A 51 16.84 8.13 -8.59
N THR A 52 17.26 7.85 -9.82
CA THR A 52 18.59 8.25 -10.31
C THR A 52 18.52 9.68 -10.81
N VAL A 53 19.15 10.60 -10.08
CA VAL A 53 19.13 12.03 -10.40
C VAL A 53 20.51 12.47 -10.85
N MET A 54 20.57 13.26 -11.93
CA MET A 54 21.80 13.91 -12.37
C MET A 54 22.15 15.04 -11.41
N VAL A 55 23.29 14.93 -10.74
CA VAL A 55 23.75 15.94 -9.76
C VAL A 55 24.69 16.97 -10.36
N ALA A 56 25.36 16.63 -11.46
CA ALA A 56 26.19 17.56 -12.20
C ALA A 56 26.17 17.20 -13.69
N PRO A 57 25.84 18.16 -14.58
CA PRO A 57 25.88 17.90 -16.02
C PRO A 57 27.33 17.73 -16.50
N GLY A 58 27.49 16.90 -17.53
CA GLY A 58 28.76 16.79 -18.24
C GLY A 58 29.10 18.11 -18.92
N ARG A 59 30.39 18.46 -18.96
CA ARG A 59 30.86 19.69 -19.62
C ARG A 59 32.23 19.49 -20.24
N VAL A 60 32.56 20.36 -21.20
CA VAL A 60 33.89 20.42 -21.80
C VAL A 60 34.55 21.71 -21.31
N VAL A 61 35.76 21.59 -20.77
CA VAL A 61 36.58 22.73 -20.37
C VAL A 61 37.70 22.88 -21.39
N ALA A 62 37.86 24.08 -21.95
CA ALA A 62 38.92 24.39 -22.90
C ALA A 62 40.05 25.13 -22.18
N HIS A 63 41.23 24.52 -22.13
CA HIS A 63 42.45 25.13 -21.59
C HIS A 63 43.22 25.75 -22.75
N ARG A 64 43.39 27.08 -22.74
CA ARG A 64 44.06 27.83 -23.81
C ARG A 64 45.45 28.26 -23.36
N THR A 65 46.47 27.89 -24.12
CA THR A 65 47.85 28.34 -23.89
C THR A 65 48.19 29.45 -24.88
N PRO A 66 48.55 30.67 -24.42
CA PRO A 66 48.88 31.77 -25.31
C PRO A 66 50.24 31.55 -25.99
N ALA A 67 50.40 32.09 -27.19
CA ALA A 67 51.68 32.08 -27.90
C ALA A 67 52.74 32.90 -27.14
N GLN A 68 53.97 32.40 -27.12
CA GLN A 68 55.11 33.09 -26.51
C GLN A 68 56.09 33.55 -27.58
N TYR A 69 56.42 34.85 -27.53
CA TYR A 69 57.35 35.50 -28.44
C TYR A 69 58.60 35.96 -27.69
N ARG A 70 59.77 35.81 -28.33
CA ARG A 70 61.04 36.33 -27.81
C ARG A 70 61.78 37.07 -28.93
N THR A 71 62.31 38.24 -28.59
CA THR A 71 63.19 39.01 -29.47
C THR A 71 64.64 38.54 -29.24
N VAL A 72 65.33 38.16 -30.30
CA VAL A 72 66.75 37.80 -30.27
C VAL A 72 67.62 38.97 -30.76
N MET A 73 68.92 38.98 -30.46
CA MET A 73 69.82 40.13 -30.72
C MET A 73 70.01 40.50 -32.21
N VAL A 74 69.43 39.72 -33.12
CA VAL A 74 69.13 40.14 -34.51
C VAL A 74 67.63 40.39 -34.55
N PRO A 75 67.13 41.59 -34.92
CA PRO A 75 65.70 41.95 -34.81
C PRO A 75 64.84 41.04 -35.70
N LYS A 76 64.47 39.88 -35.16
CA LYS A 76 63.60 38.89 -35.76
C LYS A 76 62.78 38.29 -34.64
N THR A 77 61.47 38.47 -34.71
CA THR A 77 60.54 37.80 -33.80
C THR A 77 60.51 36.33 -34.18
N VAL A 78 60.88 35.45 -33.25
CA VAL A 78 60.79 34.01 -33.45
C VAL A 78 59.68 33.48 -32.55
N MET A 79 58.77 32.69 -33.14
CA MET A 79 57.75 31.96 -32.37
C MET A 79 58.45 30.90 -31.52
N VAL A 80 58.30 31.00 -30.20
CA VAL A 80 59.00 30.12 -29.24
C VAL A 80 58.14 28.90 -28.91
N ALA A 81 56.82 29.06 -28.92
CA ALA A 81 55.86 27.97 -28.80
C ALA A 81 54.60 28.33 -29.59
N PRO A 82 54.00 27.38 -30.33
CA PRO A 82 52.73 27.59 -31.00
C PRO A 82 51.59 27.72 -29.97
N GLU A 83 50.52 28.39 -30.36
CA GLU A 83 49.26 28.39 -29.62
C GLU A 83 48.64 26.99 -29.60
N GLY A 84 47.99 26.66 -28.48
CA GLY A 84 47.39 25.36 -28.28
C GLY A 84 46.11 25.43 -27.47
N VAL A 85 45.18 24.55 -27.79
CA VAL A 85 43.94 24.35 -27.03
C VAL A 85 43.83 22.88 -26.66
N GLU A 86 43.68 22.60 -25.38
CA GLU A 86 43.41 21.27 -24.86
C GLU A 86 41.97 21.20 -24.36
N TYR A 87 41.28 20.11 -24.70
CA TYR A 87 39.89 19.89 -24.31
C TYR A 87 39.80 18.80 -23.26
N GLU A 88 39.36 19.17 -22.06
CA GLU A 88 39.08 18.24 -20.99
C GLU A 88 37.56 17.93 -20.95
N ARG A 89 37.21 16.66 -21.13
CA ARG A 89 35.81 16.20 -21.09
C ARG A 89 35.47 15.66 -19.71
N ILE A 90 34.60 16.36 -19.01
CA ILE A 90 34.14 15.97 -17.68
C ILE A 90 32.80 15.22 -17.82
N PRO A 91 32.71 13.95 -17.40
CA PRO A 91 31.48 13.17 -17.53
C PRO A 91 30.39 13.67 -16.56
N PRO A 92 29.11 13.44 -16.88
CA PRO A 92 28.01 13.71 -15.95
C PRO A 92 28.14 12.84 -14.70
N ARG A 93 27.70 13.37 -13.55
CA ARG A 93 27.65 12.64 -12.28
C ARG A 93 26.19 12.39 -11.91
N TYR A 94 25.91 11.16 -11.49
CA TYR A 94 24.60 10.70 -11.05
C TYR A 94 24.67 10.27 -9.59
N ALA A 95 23.55 10.42 -8.88
CA ALA A 95 23.39 9.92 -7.52
C ALA A 95 21.99 9.32 -7.33
N THR A 96 21.88 8.37 -6.42
CA THR A 96 20.60 7.80 -6.01
C THR A 96 19.98 8.66 -4.92
N ARG A 97 18.71 9.01 -5.09
CA ARG A 97 17.93 9.67 -4.04
C ARG A 97 16.79 8.75 -3.61
N GLU A 98 16.67 8.55 -2.31
CA GLU A 98 15.55 7.84 -1.72
C GLU A 98 14.45 8.83 -1.33
N ARG A 99 13.21 8.48 -1.67
CA ARG A 99 12.02 9.22 -1.21
C ARG A 99 10.93 8.24 -0.80
N VAL A 100 10.34 8.49 0.36
CA VAL A 100 9.17 7.75 0.84
C VAL A 100 7.91 8.43 0.33
N GLU A 101 7.06 7.69 -0.35
CA GLU A 101 5.78 8.17 -0.86
C GLU A 101 4.62 7.32 -0.32
N MET A 102 3.51 7.97 0.02
CA MET A 102 2.28 7.30 0.41
C MET A 102 1.55 6.80 -0.84
N VAL A 103 1.33 5.50 -0.92
CA VAL A 103 0.68 4.84 -2.08
C VAL A 103 -0.82 4.67 -1.84
N ALA A 104 -1.22 4.51 -0.57
CA ALA A 104 -2.62 4.44 -0.18
C ALA A 104 -2.85 5.11 1.18
N PRO A 105 -3.85 6.00 1.30
CA PRO A 105 -4.19 6.61 2.58
C PRO A 105 -4.84 5.58 3.53
N ALA A 106 -4.79 5.89 4.82
CA ALA A 106 -5.51 5.12 5.83
C ALA A 106 -7.01 5.18 5.54
N ARG A 107 -7.71 4.05 5.67
CA ARG A 107 -9.16 4.00 5.50
C ARG A 107 -9.81 3.11 6.53
N VAL A 108 -11.05 3.45 6.83
CA VAL A 108 -11.88 2.76 7.79
C VAL A 108 -13.13 2.30 7.06
N TYR A 109 -13.45 1.01 7.14
CA TYR A 109 -14.65 0.45 6.52
C TYR A 109 -15.30 -0.59 7.43
N TYR A 110 -16.57 -0.87 7.18
CA TYR A 110 -17.36 -1.83 7.92
C TYR A 110 -17.36 -3.17 7.18
N ALA A 111 -16.81 -4.21 7.80
CA ALA A 111 -16.77 -5.56 7.24
C ALA A 111 -17.75 -6.48 8.00
N PRO A 112 -18.48 -7.37 7.31
CA PRO A 112 -19.38 -8.30 8.00
C PRO A 112 -18.57 -9.27 8.87
N VAL A 113 -18.95 -9.42 10.13
CA VAL A 113 -18.35 -10.41 11.03
C VAL A 113 -19.11 -11.71 10.86
N ARG A 114 -18.40 -12.84 10.75
CA ARG A 114 -19.05 -14.15 10.84
C ARG A 114 -19.75 -14.23 12.21
N PRO A 115 -21.08 -14.37 12.27
CA PRO A 115 -21.74 -14.53 13.54
C PRO A 115 -21.16 -15.78 14.21
N ARG A 116 -20.65 -15.62 15.43
CA ARG A 116 -20.23 -16.76 16.27
C ARG A 116 -21.43 -17.64 16.65
N CYS A 117 -22.63 -17.11 16.49
CA CYS A 117 -23.87 -17.86 16.54
C CYS A 117 -24.19 -18.36 15.12
N GLY A 118 -24.03 -19.67 14.89
CA GLY A 118 -24.50 -20.28 13.66
C GLY A 118 -26.00 -20.02 13.47
N GLY A 119 -26.39 -19.58 12.28
CA GLY A 119 -27.81 -19.46 11.92
C GLY A 119 -28.29 -18.03 11.67
N CYS A 120 -27.63 -17.28 10.79
CA CYS A 120 -28.37 -16.39 9.90
C CYS A 120 -28.26 -16.99 8.50
N GLY A 121 -28.87 -18.16 8.33
CA GLY A 121 -29.10 -18.74 7.02
C GLY A 121 -30.14 -17.92 6.26
N TRP A 122 -30.02 -17.94 4.94
CA TRP A 122 -31.05 -17.49 3.99
C TRP A 122 -32.45 -17.96 4.38
#